data_AF-A0A8C1ST76-F1
#
_entry.id   AF-A0A8C1ST76-F1
#
_cell.length_a   1.000
_cell.length_b   1.000
_cell.length_c   1.000
_cell.angle_alpha   90.00
_cell.angle_beta   90.00
_cell.angle_gamma   90.00
#
_symmetry.space_group_name_H-M   'P 1'
#
loop_
_entity.id
_entity.type
_entity.pdbx_description
1 polymer ?
#
loop_
_entity_poly.entity_id
_entity_poly.type
_entity_poly.pdbx_seq_one_letter_code
_entity_poly.pdbx_strand_id
1 'polypeptide(L)'
;MASERTSAYGNNANVDFTQSTDDDPLIDGPLISQDVLESVIKREFRKLPTHWAVGVLSFLHVVYVVLCIVITVFCWISDEHTSECTAALHGIDSKTVVLLGKVSLWVLVFIYDRFVQHHHSAVRRRGYLDFYRLTRGIKNLPLLIHSAGNAAVLTVIAPSSMLDASVKNLSVYLLLAIICLELLLSFICLLRYTVHVVKFNSKKPHPDVTEEERSHACSSGSHTETGFRDGSSLEDVVEKQADLIDYLKQHNSVLSRRILTLTGQQIRA
;
A
#
# COMPACT_ATOMS: atom_id res chain seq x y z
N MET A 1 40.60 44.50 82.69
CA MET A 1 40.62 43.17 82.05
C MET A 1 39.48 43.10 81.06
N ALA A 2 39.69 42.53 79.88
CA ALA A 2 38.70 42.43 78.81
C ALA A 2 38.55 40.97 78.35
N SER A 3 37.32 40.60 77.99
CA SER A 3 36.91 39.43 77.20
C SER A 3 35.41 39.65 76.91
N GLU A 4 34.98 39.95 75.68
CA GLU A 4 34.59 38.99 74.62
C GLU A 4 33.52 37.96 75.07
N ARG A 5 32.39 37.75 74.37
CA ARG A 5 32.05 38.01 72.94
C ARG A 5 30.52 38.17 72.66
N THR A 6 30.21 38.95 71.62
CA THR A 6 29.18 38.81 70.54
C THR A 6 28.22 37.59 70.57
N SER A 7 26.96 37.57 70.10
CA SER A 7 26.30 38.12 68.89
C SER A 7 24.76 37.88 68.99
N ALA A 8 23.85 38.42 68.16
CA ALA A 8 23.84 39.63 67.31
C ALA A 8 22.41 39.94 66.76
N TYR A 9 22.22 41.22 66.43
CA TYR A 9 21.34 41.87 65.43
C TYR A 9 20.38 41.04 64.55
N GLY A 10 19.11 41.46 64.52
CA GLY A 10 18.20 41.24 63.39
C GLY A 10 17.35 42.50 63.18
N ASN A 11 17.07 42.85 61.91
CA ASN A 11 15.87 43.59 61.50
C ASN A 11 15.72 43.64 59.97
N ASN A 12 14.47 43.70 59.52
CA ASN A 12 14.06 43.63 58.11
C ASN A 12 14.16 45.01 57.42
N ALA A 13 14.44 45.02 56.12
CA ALA A 13 14.00 46.07 55.21
C ALA A 13 13.79 45.48 53.80
N ASN A 14 12.58 45.69 53.26
CA ASN A 14 12.17 45.22 51.94
C ASN A 14 12.59 46.23 50.86
N VAL A 15 13.33 45.80 49.83
CA VAL A 15 13.67 46.63 48.66
C VAL A 15 13.65 45.75 47.40
N ASP A 16 12.84 46.14 46.42
CA ASP A 16 12.75 45.49 45.11
C ASP A 16 14.05 45.58 44.31
N PHE A 17 14.52 44.44 43.79
CA PHE A 17 15.40 44.42 42.61
C PHE A 17 15.36 43.07 41.87
N THR A 18 14.38 42.88 40.99
CA THR A 18 14.44 41.94 39.84
C THR A 18 13.38 42.30 38.78
N GLN A 19 13.39 43.55 38.32
CA GLN A 19 12.63 43.94 37.13
C GLN A 19 13.35 43.39 35.87
N SER A 20 13.02 42.15 35.48
CA SER A 20 13.42 41.60 34.19
C SER A 20 12.50 42.16 33.10
N THR A 21 12.89 43.28 32.51
CA THR A 21 12.14 43.91 31.41
C THR A 21 12.59 43.25 30.10
N ASP A 22 11.83 42.26 29.64
CA ASP A 22 11.92 41.71 28.27
C ASP A 22 10.49 41.38 27.81
N ASP A 23 9.67 42.42 27.67
CA ASP A 23 8.43 42.36 26.88
C ASP A 23 8.83 42.25 25.40
N ASP A 24 9.11 41.03 24.94
CA ASP A 24 9.40 40.74 23.53
C ASP A 24 8.12 41.05 22.72
N PRO A 25 8.10 42.10 21.89
CA PRO A 25 6.89 42.50 21.18
C PRO A 25 6.54 41.39 20.19
N LEU A 26 5.38 40.75 20.39
CA LEU A 26 4.90 39.69 19.51
C LEU A 26 5.12 40.09 18.06
N ILE A 27 5.75 39.20 17.30
CA ILE A 27 5.87 39.33 15.86
C ILE A 27 4.47 39.16 15.28
N ASP A 28 3.74 40.27 15.19
CA ASP A 28 2.58 40.49 14.32
C ASP A 28 3.06 40.53 12.85
N GLY A 29 3.79 39.49 12.46
CA GLY A 29 3.86 39.09 11.06
C GLY A 29 2.42 38.80 10.61
N PRO A 30 2.02 39.17 9.39
CA PRO A 30 0.64 39.03 8.95
C PRO A 30 0.20 37.57 9.12
N LEU A 31 -0.72 37.34 10.06
CA LEU A 31 -1.27 36.02 10.35
C LEU A 31 -1.76 35.45 9.03
N ILE A 32 -1.07 34.41 8.54
CA ILE A 32 -1.48 33.69 7.35
C ILE A 32 -2.86 33.15 7.71
N SER A 33 -3.91 33.73 7.09
CA SER A 33 -5.28 33.42 7.46
C SER A 33 -5.46 31.90 7.50
N GLN A 34 -6.14 31.42 8.54
CA GLN A 34 -6.38 30.00 8.72
C GLN A 34 -7.03 29.40 7.46
N ASP A 35 -7.86 30.16 6.75
CA ASP A 35 -8.44 29.76 5.46
C ASP A 35 -7.38 29.51 4.37
N VAL A 36 -6.32 30.33 4.32
CA VAL A 36 -5.23 30.18 3.35
C VAL A 36 -4.36 28.98 3.72
N LEU A 37 -4.02 28.83 5.00
CA LEU A 37 -3.25 27.69 5.48
C LEU A 37 -4.02 26.38 5.33
N GLU A 38 -5.31 26.34 5.68
CA GLU A 38 -6.20 25.22 5.41
C GLU A 38 -6.32 24.95 3.92
N SER A 39 -6.43 25.95 3.04
CA SER A 39 -6.48 25.71 1.59
C SER A 39 -5.20 25.04 1.04
N VAL A 40 -4.04 25.35 1.63
CA VAL A 40 -2.74 24.75 1.27
C VAL A 40 -2.58 23.34 1.87
N ILE A 41 -3.11 23.10 3.07
CA ILE A 41 -3.08 21.79 3.77
C ILE A 41 -4.14 20.82 3.21
N LYS A 42 -5.27 21.33 2.72
CA LYS A 42 -6.41 20.59 2.15
C LYS A 42 -6.07 20.02 0.78
N ARG A 43 -5.17 19.03 0.78
CA ARG A 43 -4.87 18.16 -0.36
C ARG A 43 -6.17 17.57 -0.91
N GLU A 44 -6.57 18.05 -2.08
CA GLU A 44 -7.78 17.58 -2.75
C GLU A 44 -7.81 16.05 -2.87
N PHE A 45 -8.98 15.48 -2.53
CA PHE A 45 -9.23 14.06 -2.63
C PHE A 45 -9.10 13.58 -4.09
N ARG A 46 -7.99 12.91 -4.40
CA ARG A 46 -7.75 12.34 -5.72
C ARG A 46 -8.17 10.87 -5.74
N LYS A 47 -9.31 10.59 -6.39
CA LYS A 47 -9.86 9.22 -6.59
C LYS A 47 -8.75 8.25 -7.03
N LEU A 48 -8.75 7.03 -6.50
CA LEU A 48 -7.86 5.98 -7.00
C LEU A 48 -8.41 5.42 -8.32
N PRO A 49 -7.72 5.57 -9.46
CA PRO A 49 -8.13 5.02 -10.74
C PRO A 49 -7.67 3.56 -10.87
N THR A 50 -7.84 2.74 -9.82
CA THR A 50 -7.49 1.31 -9.87
C THR A 50 -8.70 0.43 -10.24
N HIS A 51 -9.93 0.92 -10.03
CA HIS A 51 -11.17 0.19 -10.27
C HIS A 51 -11.38 -0.26 -11.74
N TRP A 52 -11.12 0.62 -12.73
CA TRP A 52 -11.19 0.26 -14.15
C TRP A 52 -10.17 -0.84 -14.53
N ALA A 53 -8.97 -0.80 -13.95
CA ALA A 53 -7.89 -1.76 -14.22
C ALA A 53 -8.21 -3.14 -13.63
N VAL A 54 -8.92 -3.22 -12.50
CA VAL A 54 -9.50 -4.49 -12.01
C VAL A 54 -10.47 -5.06 -13.04
N GLY A 55 -11.36 -4.22 -13.59
CA GLY A 55 -12.33 -4.64 -14.60
C GLY A 55 -11.67 -5.22 -15.85
N VAL A 56 -10.67 -4.52 -16.39
CA VAL A 56 -9.89 -4.97 -17.56
C VAL A 56 -9.14 -6.27 -17.26
N LEU A 57 -8.47 -6.38 -16.11
CA LEU A 57 -7.74 -7.59 -15.73
C LEU A 57 -8.67 -8.80 -15.54
N SER A 58 -9.82 -8.60 -14.91
CA SER A 58 -10.86 -9.61 -14.73
C SER A 58 -11.41 -10.09 -16.07
N PHE A 59 -11.73 -9.16 -16.98
CA PHE A 59 -12.19 -9.47 -18.33
C PHE A 59 -11.16 -10.29 -19.11
N LEU A 60 -9.88 -9.88 -19.11
CA LEU A 60 -8.80 -10.62 -19.75
C LEU A 60 -8.64 -12.03 -19.19
N HIS A 61 -8.79 -12.21 -17.87
CA HIS A 61 -8.74 -13.54 -17.25
C HIS A 61 -9.92 -14.42 -17.68
N VAL A 62 -11.15 -13.88 -17.72
CA VAL A 62 -12.33 -14.61 -18.23
C VAL A 62 -12.13 -15.02 -19.69
N VAL A 63 -11.67 -14.11 -20.55
CA VAL A 63 -11.38 -14.42 -21.96
C VAL A 63 -10.34 -15.52 -22.09
N TYR A 64 -9.25 -15.47 -21.31
CA TYR A 64 -8.24 -16.53 -21.28
C TYR A 64 -8.82 -17.90 -20.88
N VAL A 65 -9.65 -17.97 -19.83
CA VAL A 65 -10.27 -19.24 -19.41
C VAL A 65 -11.25 -19.77 -20.46
N VAL A 66 -12.04 -18.89 -21.10
CA VAL A 66 -12.93 -19.29 -22.22
C VAL A 66 -12.13 -19.85 -23.39
N LEU A 67 -11.00 -19.23 -23.76
CA LEU A 67 -10.11 -19.76 -24.80
C LEU A 67 -9.52 -21.13 -24.42
N CYS A 68 -9.12 -21.33 -23.16
CA CYS A 68 -8.66 -22.63 -22.66
C CYS A 68 -9.75 -23.71 -22.72
N ILE A 69 -11.01 -23.38 -22.39
CA ILE A 69 -12.16 -24.29 -22.53
C ILE A 69 -12.38 -24.66 -24.00
N VAL A 70 -12.40 -23.66 -24.90
CA VAL A 70 -12.56 -23.86 -26.34
C VAL A 70 -11.46 -24.78 -26.89
N ILE A 71 -10.19 -24.50 -26.59
CA ILE A 71 -9.06 -25.34 -27.00
C ILE A 71 -9.20 -26.78 -26.43
N THR A 72 -9.67 -26.93 -25.20
CA THR A 72 -9.87 -28.27 -24.60
C THR A 72 -11.01 -29.04 -25.28
N VAL A 73 -12.14 -28.40 -25.58
CA VAL A 73 -13.27 -29.06 -26.24
C VAL A 73 -12.90 -29.47 -27.67
N PHE A 74 -12.38 -28.55 -28.47
CA PHE A 74 -12.11 -28.80 -29.89
C PHE A 74 -10.83 -29.61 -30.18
N CYS A 75 -9.79 -29.49 -29.35
CA CYS A 75 -8.49 -30.14 -29.61
C CYS A 75 -8.21 -31.39 -28.76
N TRP A 76 -9.01 -31.67 -27.72
CA TRP A 76 -8.77 -32.79 -26.78
C TRP A 76 -9.95 -33.73 -26.59
N ILE A 77 -11.18 -33.26 -26.82
CA ILE A 77 -12.41 -34.05 -26.69
C ILE A 77 -12.92 -34.52 -28.06
N SER A 78 -12.81 -33.68 -29.08
CA SER A 78 -13.22 -33.99 -30.46
C SER A 78 -12.05 -34.52 -31.30
N ASP A 79 -11.75 -35.83 -31.21
CA ASP A 79 -10.72 -36.50 -32.04
C ASP A 79 -10.92 -36.23 -33.56
N GLU A 80 -12.17 -35.96 -33.99
CA GLU A 80 -12.57 -35.63 -35.37
C GLU A 80 -12.01 -34.30 -35.93
N HIS A 81 -11.80 -33.28 -35.09
CA HIS A 81 -11.37 -31.93 -35.52
C HIS A 81 -9.86 -31.64 -35.32
N THR A 82 -9.06 -32.67 -35.07
CA THR A 82 -7.62 -32.54 -34.73
C THR A 82 -6.79 -31.84 -35.83
N SER A 83 -7.13 -32.04 -37.10
CA SER A 83 -6.49 -31.36 -38.25
C SER A 83 -6.83 -29.88 -38.33
N GLU A 84 -8.06 -29.50 -37.99
CA GLU A 84 -8.51 -28.10 -37.98
C GLU A 84 -7.92 -27.34 -36.79
N CYS A 85 -7.82 -27.99 -35.63
CA CYS A 85 -7.12 -27.44 -34.46
C CYS A 85 -5.64 -27.14 -34.75
N THR A 86 -4.92 -28.09 -35.37
CA THR A 86 -3.50 -27.90 -35.71
C THR A 86 -3.28 -26.82 -36.77
N ALA A 87 -4.21 -26.67 -37.73
CA ALA A 87 -4.22 -25.54 -38.66
C ALA A 87 -4.46 -24.20 -37.94
N ALA A 88 -5.46 -24.12 -37.05
CA ALA A 88 -5.81 -22.90 -36.31
C ALA A 88 -4.68 -22.45 -35.35
N LEU A 89 -3.92 -23.39 -34.78
CA LEU A 89 -2.77 -23.11 -33.92
C LEU A 89 -1.45 -22.90 -34.69
N HIS A 90 -1.48 -22.79 -36.02
CA HIS A 90 -0.30 -22.63 -36.87
C HIS A 90 0.77 -23.73 -36.63
N GLY A 91 0.35 -24.96 -36.30
CA GLY A 91 1.24 -26.08 -36.00
C GLY A 91 1.90 -26.06 -34.62
N ILE A 92 1.50 -25.15 -33.71
CA ILE A 92 1.99 -25.14 -32.32
C ILE A 92 1.14 -26.07 -31.44
N ASP A 93 1.79 -26.86 -30.59
CA ASP A 93 1.09 -27.69 -29.60
C ASP A 93 0.12 -26.90 -28.73
N SER A 94 -1.12 -27.37 -28.62
CA SER A 94 -2.18 -26.74 -27.82
C SER A 94 -1.79 -26.53 -26.35
N LYS A 95 -1.04 -27.48 -25.74
CA LYS A 95 -0.48 -27.34 -24.39
C LYS A 95 0.48 -26.14 -24.29
N THR A 96 1.34 -25.95 -25.28
CA THR A 96 2.33 -24.87 -25.33
C THR A 96 1.65 -23.50 -25.46
N VAL A 97 0.58 -23.41 -26.26
CA VAL A 97 -0.23 -22.18 -26.38
C VAL A 97 -0.93 -21.83 -25.07
N VAL A 98 -1.53 -22.82 -24.38
CA VAL A 98 -2.13 -22.62 -23.05
C VAL A 98 -1.07 -22.14 -22.04
N LEU A 99 0.12 -22.75 -22.03
CA LEU A 99 1.21 -22.34 -21.14
C LEU A 99 1.72 -20.92 -21.43
N LEU A 100 1.91 -20.57 -22.70
CA LEU A 100 2.32 -19.22 -23.11
C LEU A 100 1.27 -18.18 -22.72
N GLY A 101 -0.02 -18.51 -22.87
CA GLY A 101 -1.13 -17.69 -22.39
C GLY A 101 -1.10 -17.51 -20.87
N LYS A 102 -0.86 -18.59 -20.11
CA LYS A 102 -0.73 -18.54 -18.63
C LYS A 102 0.40 -17.63 -18.17
N VAL A 103 1.57 -17.72 -18.81
CA VAL A 103 2.73 -16.85 -18.52
C VAL A 103 2.40 -15.40 -18.86
N SER A 104 1.78 -15.15 -20.02
CA SER A 104 1.37 -13.82 -20.46
C SER A 104 0.37 -13.17 -19.48
N LEU A 105 -0.62 -13.94 -19.02
CA LEU A 105 -1.57 -13.52 -18.00
C LEU A 105 -0.87 -13.19 -16.66
N TRP A 106 0.07 -14.03 -16.21
CA TRP A 106 0.83 -13.79 -14.98
C TRP A 106 1.67 -12.50 -15.06
N VAL A 107 2.28 -12.21 -16.22
CA VAL A 107 3.01 -10.94 -16.45
C VAL A 107 2.06 -9.74 -16.36
N LEU A 108 0.85 -9.82 -16.93
CA LEU A 108 -0.15 -8.75 -16.82
C LEU A 108 -0.60 -8.53 -15.37
N VAL A 109 -0.83 -9.60 -14.60
CA VAL A 109 -1.16 -9.54 -13.16
C VAL A 109 -0.01 -8.90 -12.36
N PHE A 110 1.25 -9.24 -12.68
CA PHE A 110 2.42 -8.66 -12.04
C PHE A 110 2.57 -7.16 -12.34
N ILE A 111 2.37 -6.74 -13.59
CA ILE A 111 2.36 -5.32 -13.98
C ILE A 111 1.25 -4.57 -13.23
N TYR A 112 0.06 -5.17 -13.13
CA TYR A 112 -1.06 -4.62 -12.36
C TYR A 112 -0.71 -4.46 -10.86
N ASP A 113 -0.11 -5.47 -10.21
CA ASP A 113 0.30 -5.34 -8.80
C ASP A 113 1.29 -4.18 -8.59
N ARG A 114 2.27 -4.02 -9.49
CA ARG A 114 3.23 -2.91 -9.45
C ARG A 114 2.56 -1.55 -9.68
N PHE A 115 1.61 -1.46 -10.60
CA PHE A 115 0.80 -0.26 -10.83
C PHE A 115 -0.01 0.13 -9.58
N VAL A 116 -0.72 -0.84 -8.98
CA VAL A 116 -1.48 -0.63 -7.74
C VAL A 116 -0.55 -0.26 -6.58
N GLN A 117 0.61 -0.92 -6.45
CA GLN A 117 1.60 -0.60 -5.42
C GLN A 117 2.14 0.83 -5.56
N HIS A 118 2.39 1.29 -6.79
CA HIS A 118 2.81 2.66 -7.05
C HIS A 118 1.73 3.66 -6.59
N HIS A 119 0.48 3.47 -7.01
CA HIS A 119 -0.64 4.31 -6.60
C HIS A 119 -0.88 4.29 -5.08
N HIS A 120 -0.80 3.13 -4.44
CA HIS A 120 -0.90 3.00 -2.97
C HIS A 120 0.25 3.69 -2.25
N SER A 121 1.49 3.62 -2.76
CA SER A 121 2.62 4.36 -2.19
C SER A 121 2.45 5.88 -2.30
N ALA A 122 1.85 6.35 -3.39
CA ALA A 122 1.54 7.76 -3.60
C ALA A 122 0.38 8.26 -2.73
N VAL A 123 -0.52 7.36 -2.31
CA VAL A 123 -1.61 7.61 -1.34
C VAL A 123 -1.06 7.60 0.09
N ARG A 124 -0.18 6.66 0.45
CA ARG A 124 0.53 6.66 1.74
C ARG A 124 1.29 7.97 1.99
N ARG A 125 2.02 8.47 0.98
CA ARG A 125 2.71 9.79 1.01
C ARG A 125 1.77 11.00 1.17
N ARG A 126 0.44 10.81 1.11
CA ARG A 126 -0.57 11.86 1.29
C ARG A 126 -1.18 11.88 2.69
N GLY A 127 -0.85 10.93 3.57
CA GLY A 127 -1.41 10.83 4.92
C GLY A 127 -2.64 9.92 5.03
N TYR A 128 -2.80 8.95 4.11
CA TYR A 128 -3.83 7.90 4.16
C TYR A 128 -3.17 6.57 4.58
N LEU A 129 -2.87 6.44 5.88
CA LEU A 129 -2.13 5.33 6.47
C LEU A 129 -3.07 4.18 6.87
N ASP A 130 -4.27 4.46 7.37
CA ASP A 130 -5.23 3.41 7.77
C ASP A 130 -5.79 2.66 6.57
N PHE A 131 -6.10 3.39 5.49
CA PHE A 131 -6.48 2.78 4.22
C PHE A 131 -5.36 1.90 3.65
N TYR A 132 -4.09 2.29 3.85
CA TYR A 132 -2.94 1.49 3.46
C TYR A 132 -2.80 0.23 4.34
N ARG A 133 -2.92 0.33 5.67
CA ARG A 133 -2.94 -0.80 6.61
C ARG A 133 -4.01 -1.84 6.20
N LEU A 134 -5.26 -1.40 6.00
CA LEU A 134 -6.40 -2.24 5.56
C LEU A 134 -6.19 -2.92 4.19
N THR A 135 -5.53 -2.24 3.24
CA THR A 135 -5.41 -2.76 1.86
C THR A 135 -4.13 -3.56 1.61
N ARG A 136 -3.11 -3.44 2.49
CA ARG A 136 -1.79 -4.09 2.36
C ARG A 136 -1.86 -5.61 2.14
N GLY A 137 -2.69 -6.31 2.91
CA GLY A 137 -2.88 -7.77 2.77
C GLY A 137 -3.64 -8.15 1.50
N ILE A 138 -4.71 -7.42 1.17
CA ILE A 138 -5.61 -7.75 0.07
C ILE A 138 -4.93 -7.52 -1.30
N LYS A 139 -4.07 -6.49 -1.42
CA LYS A 139 -3.39 -6.14 -2.69
C LYS A 139 -2.59 -7.29 -3.28
N ASN A 140 -1.87 -8.04 -2.45
CA ASN A 140 -0.93 -9.07 -2.91
C ASN A 140 -1.61 -10.42 -3.25
N LEU A 141 -2.88 -10.63 -2.84
CA LEU A 141 -3.58 -11.91 -3.01
C LEU A 141 -3.69 -12.37 -4.47
N PRO A 142 -4.04 -11.52 -5.47
CA PRO A 142 -4.14 -11.98 -6.86
C PRO A 142 -2.80 -12.53 -7.38
N LEU A 143 -1.69 -11.83 -7.14
CA LEU A 143 -0.36 -12.28 -7.57
C LEU A 143 0.04 -13.59 -6.88
N LEU A 144 -0.29 -13.75 -5.60
CA LEU A 144 -0.05 -15.00 -4.87
C LEU A 144 -0.88 -16.16 -5.45
N ILE A 145 -2.16 -15.95 -5.74
CA ILE A 145 -3.07 -16.94 -6.34
C ILE A 145 -2.55 -17.39 -7.71
N HIS A 146 -2.23 -16.46 -8.61
CA HIS A 146 -1.71 -16.79 -9.94
C HIS A 146 -0.33 -17.48 -9.89
N SER A 147 0.50 -17.17 -8.88
CA SER A 147 1.81 -17.84 -8.70
C SER A 147 1.66 -19.24 -8.10
N ALA A 148 0.71 -19.45 -7.18
CA ALA A 148 0.36 -20.77 -6.67
C ALA A 148 -0.27 -21.66 -7.77
N GLY A 149 -1.13 -21.10 -8.62
CA GLY A 149 -1.68 -21.81 -9.77
C GLY A 149 -0.62 -22.16 -10.82
N ASN A 150 0.39 -21.31 -11.06
CA ASN A 150 1.56 -21.69 -11.87
C ASN A 150 2.31 -22.91 -11.28
N ALA A 151 2.52 -22.94 -9.96
CA ALA A 151 3.15 -24.08 -9.31
C ALA A 151 2.29 -25.36 -9.42
N ALA A 152 0.97 -25.25 -9.26
CA ALA A 152 0.04 -26.37 -9.44
C ALA A 152 0.04 -26.90 -10.90
N VAL A 153 0.06 -26.01 -11.89
CA VAL A 153 0.19 -26.35 -13.32
C VAL A 153 1.48 -27.13 -13.59
N LEU A 154 2.62 -26.69 -13.05
CA LEU A 154 3.89 -27.40 -13.18
C LEU A 154 3.85 -28.81 -12.54
N THR A 155 3.23 -28.93 -11.36
CA THR A 155 3.04 -30.22 -10.66
C THR A 155 2.19 -31.22 -11.46
N VAL A 156 1.24 -30.76 -12.29
CA VAL A 156 0.45 -31.63 -13.18
C VAL A 156 1.20 -31.97 -14.48
N ILE A 157 2.00 -31.03 -15.00
CA ILE A 157 2.71 -31.22 -16.27
C ILE A 157 3.92 -32.13 -16.14
N ALA A 158 4.71 -32.00 -15.07
CA ALA A 158 5.93 -32.79 -14.89
C ALA A 158 5.68 -34.33 -14.94
N PRO A 159 4.65 -34.89 -14.26
CA PRO A 159 4.29 -36.30 -14.37
C PRO A 159 3.23 -36.59 -15.46
N SER A 160 2.95 -35.65 -16.38
CA SER A 160 1.75 -35.73 -17.25
C SER A 160 1.64 -37.01 -18.07
N SER A 161 2.75 -37.59 -18.54
CA SER A 161 2.78 -38.88 -19.25
C SER A 161 2.35 -40.06 -18.37
N MET A 162 2.65 -40.05 -17.07
CA MET A 162 2.26 -41.11 -16.13
C MET A 162 0.78 -41.00 -15.73
N LEU A 163 0.27 -39.77 -15.62
CA LEU A 163 -1.15 -39.52 -15.35
C LEU A 163 -2.01 -39.96 -16.55
N ASP A 164 -1.58 -39.62 -17.76
CA ASP A 164 -2.29 -39.91 -19.00
C ASP A 164 -2.29 -41.42 -19.33
N ALA A 165 -1.20 -42.12 -18.99
CA ALA A 165 -1.12 -43.58 -19.04
C ALA A 165 -2.07 -44.29 -18.05
N SER A 166 -2.50 -43.61 -16.98
CA SER A 166 -3.46 -44.16 -16.01
C SER A 166 -4.92 -43.94 -16.43
N VAL A 167 -5.25 -42.75 -16.94
CA VAL A 167 -6.58 -42.37 -17.44
C VAL A 167 -6.42 -41.38 -18.60
N LYS A 168 -6.98 -41.72 -19.79
CA LYS A 168 -6.89 -40.88 -21.01
C LYS A 168 -7.34 -39.44 -20.72
N ASN A 169 -6.48 -38.48 -21.07
CA ASN A 169 -6.63 -37.03 -20.96
C ASN A 169 -6.71 -36.47 -19.52
N LEU A 170 -6.41 -37.26 -18.47
CA LEU A 170 -6.51 -36.82 -17.07
C LEU A 170 -5.70 -35.55 -16.78
N SER A 171 -4.49 -35.45 -17.33
CA SER A 171 -3.62 -34.28 -17.14
C SER A 171 -4.25 -32.98 -17.64
N VAL A 172 -5.06 -33.04 -18.69
CA VAL A 172 -5.72 -31.87 -19.28
C VAL A 172 -6.97 -31.47 -18.49
N TYR A 173 -7.75 -32.43 -18.00
CA TYR A 173 -8.84 -32.13 -17.07
C TYR A 173 -8.35 -31.48 -15.77
N LEU A 174 -7.22 -31.94 -15.22
CA LEU A 174 -6.60 -31.33 -14.04
C LEU A 174 -6.06 -29.91 -14.34
N LEU A 175 -5.43 -29.70 -15.50
CA LEU A 175 -5.00 -28.36 -15.93
C LEU A 175 -6.18 -27.39 -16.06
N LEU A 176 -7.26 -27.82 -16.70
CA LEU A 176 -8.46 -27.01 -16.86
C LEU A 176 -9.12 -26.71 -15.49
N ALA A 177 -9.19 -27.70 -14.60
CA ALA A 177 -9.71 -27.52 -13.24
C ALA A 177 -8.89 -26.50 -12.44
N ILE A 178 -7.55 -26.53 -12.54
CA ILE A 178 -6.67 -25.54 -11.89
C ILE A 178 -6.92 -24.14 -12.46
N ILE A 179 -7.04 -23.99 -13.78
CA ILE A 179 -7.31 -22.69 -14.43
C ILE A 179 -8.68 -22.13 -14.01
N CYS A 180 -9.73 -22.96 -13.99
CA CYS A 180 -11.06 -22.57 -13.53
C CYS A 180 -11.08 -22.19 -12.04
N LEU A 181 -10.35 -22.93 -11.19
CA LEU A 181 -10.21 -22.62 -9.77
C LEU A 181 -9.44 -21.30 -9.55
N GLU A 182 -8.38 -21.05 -10.33
CA GLU A 182 -7.62 -19.80 -10.31
C GLU A 182 -8.52 -18.60 -10.69
N LEU A 183 -9.39 -18.76 -11.69
CA LEU A 183 -10.41 -17.76 -12.04
C LEU A 183 -11.36 -17.48 -10.88
N LEU A 184 -11.93 -18.50 -10.26
CA LEU A 184 -12.87 -18.33 -9.13
C LEU A 184 -12.21 -17.62 -7.94
N LEU A 185 -11.01 -18.06 -7.52
CA LEU A 185 -10.29 -17.45 -6.39
C LEU A 185 -9.87 -16.00 -6.70
N SER A 186 -9.28 -15.76 -7.88
CA SER A 186 -8.86 -14.42 -8.29
C SER A 186 -10.04 -13.46 -8.42
N PHE A 187 -11.17 -13.90 -8.99
CA PHE A 187 -12.38 -13.10 -9.11
C PHE A 187 -12.95 -12.70 -7.74
N ILE A 188 -13.05 -13.65 -6.79
CA ILE A 188 -13.49 -13.36 -5.42
C ILE A 188 -12.58 -12.33 -4.74
N CYS A 189 -11.26 -12.48 -4.86
CA CYS A 189 -10.31 -11.52 -4.30
C CYS A 189 -10.41 -10.12 -4.95
N LEU A 190 -10.52 -10.06 -6.28
CA LEU A 190 -10.67 -8.81 -7.03
C LEU A 190 -12.00 -8.11 -6.75
N LEU A 191 -13.10 -8.86 -6.55
CA LEU A 191 -14.38 -8.31 -6.11
C LEU A 191 -14.27 -7.68 -4.72
N ARG A 192 -13.69 -8.39 -3.73
CA ARG A 192 -13.51 -7.83 -2.38
C ARG A 192 -12.63 -6.57 -2.41
N TYR A 193 -11.51 -6.60 -3.14
CA TYR A 193 -10.67 -5.42 -3.36
C TYR A 193 -11.47 -4.26 -3.97
N THR A 194 -12.27 -4.52 -5.00
CA THR A 194 -13.11 -3.51 -5.68
C THR A 194 -14.14 -2.90 -4.73
N VAL A 195 -14.81 -3.71 -3.90
CA VAL A 195 -15.76 -3.20 -2.89
C VAL A 195 -15.06 -2.26 -1.90
N HIS A 196 -13.85 -2.60 -1.42
CA HIS A 196 -13.08 -1.71 -0.55
C HIS A 196 -12.67 -0.40 -1.25
N VAL A 197 -12.20 -0.47 -2.50
CA VAL A 197 -11.82 0.72 -3.29
C VAL A 197 -13.03 1.60 -3.65
N VAL A 198 -14.18 1.01 -4.00
CA VAL A 198 -15.42 1.75 -4.28
C VAL A 198 -15.97 2.38 -3.01
N LYS A 199 -15.96 1.67 -1.87
CA LYS A 199 -16.35 2.23 -0.57
C LYS A 199 -15.47 3.42 -0.17
N PHE A 200 -14.16 3.34 -0.40
CA PHE A 200 -13.22 4.45 -0.18
C PHE A 200 -13.48 5.62 -1.14
N ASN A 201 -13.57 5.36 -2.45
CA ASN A 201 -13.84 6.38 -3.47
C ASN A 201 -15.22 7.06 -3.30
N SER A 202 -16.22 6.34 -2.79
CA SER A 202 -17.56 6.88 -2.50
C SER A 202 -17.60 7.71 -1.23
N LYS A 203 -16.82 7.36 -0.20
CA LYS A 203 -16.74 8.11 1.05
C LYS A 203 -15.98 9.44 0.93
N LYS A 204 -15.11 9.58 -0.07
CA LYS A 204 -14.20 10.73 -0.25
C LYS A 204 -13.51 11.17 1.06
N PRO A 205 -12.89 10.25 1.82
CA PRO A 205 -12.32 10.57 3.13
C PRO A 205 -11.28 11.68 3.03
N HIS A 206 -11.30 12.56 4.02
CA HIS A 206 -10.23 13.52 4.26
C HIS A 206 -8.95 12.78 4.69
N PRO A 207 -7.76 13.39 4.53
CA PRO A 207 -6.51 12.77 5.00
C PRO A 207 -6.59 12.43 6.49
N ASP A 208 -6.11 11.25 6.90
CA ASP A 208 -6.34 10.67 8.23
C ASP A 208 -5.93 11.65 9.36
N VAL A 209 -4.84 12.40 9.18
CA VAL A 209 -4.36 13.45 10.10
C VAL A 209 -5.44 14.52 10.39
N THR A 210 -6.21 14.92 9.37
CA THR A 210 -7.28 15.93 9.53
C THR A 210 -8.57 15.36 10.12
N GLU A 211 -8.75 14.03 10.12
CA GLU A 211 -9.85 13.35 10.83
C GLU A 211 -9.47 13.09 12.30
N GLU A 212 -8.23 12.69 12.58
CA GLU A 212 -7.63 12.62 13.92
C GLU A 212 -7.69 14.01 14.59
N GLU A 213 -7.18 15.07 13.95
CA GLU A 213 -7.21 16.44 14.48
C GLU A 213 -8.64 16.97 14.69
N ARG A 214 -9.58 16.71 13.78
CA ARG A 214 -10.98 17.13 13.93
C ARG A 214 -11.72 16.37 15.04
N SER A 215 -11.46 15.06 15.17
CA SER A 215 -12.08 14.26 16.22
C SER A 215 -11.53 14.62 17.60
N HIS A 216 -10.22 14.90 17.71
CA HIS A 216 -9.64 15.48 18.92
C HIS A 216 -10.18 16.89 19.21
N ALA A 217 -10.29 17.80 18.23
CA ALA A 217 -10.86 19.13 18.42
C ALA A 217 -12.33 19.10 18.87
N CYS A 218 -13.16 18.21 18.30
CA CYS A 218 -14.52 17.98 18.79
C CYS A 218 -14.55 17.33 20.18
N SER A 219 -13.61 16.43 20.49
CA SER A 219 -13.48 15.82 21.82
C SER A 219 -12.97 16.81 22.87
N SER A 220 -12.18 17.82 22.50
CA SER A 220 -11.66 18.84 23.43
C SER A 220 -12.76 19.72 24.04
N GLY A 221 -13.98 19.70 23.50
CA GLY A 221 -15.17 20.28 24.13
C GLY A 221 -15.66 19.53 25.37
N SER A 222 -15.16 18.32 25.64
CA SER A 222 -15.51 17.52 26.82
C SER A 222 -14.30 16.77 27.38
N HIS A 223 -13.92 17.09 28.61
CA HIS A 223 -12.88 16.46 29.42
C HIS A 223 -11.43 16.85 29.09
N THR A 224 -11.04 18.01 29.64
CA THR A 224 -9.67 18.26 30.09
C THR A 224 -9.30 17.29 31.20
N GLU A 225 -8.66 16.16 30.87
CA GLU A 225 -7.89 15.40 31.85
C GLU A 225 -6.64 14.81 31.18
N THR A 226 -5.48 15.39 31.49
CA THR A 226 -4.17 14.92 31.03
C THR A 226 -3.83 13.60 31.72
N GLY A 227 -4.27 12.49 31.15
CA GLY A 227 -4.05 11.14 31.66
C GLY A 227 -3.63 10.18 30.56
N PHE A 228 -2.46 9.56 30.73
CA PHE A 228 -1.95 8.47 29.89
C PHE A 228 -2.95 7.30 29.87
N ARG A 229 -3.50 6.95 28.68
CA ARG A 229 -4.46 5.85 28.52
C ARG A 229 -4.09 4.91 27.38
N ASP A 230 -4.25 3.62 27.68
CA ASP A 230 -4.09 2.42 26.86
C ASP A 230 -2.74 2.16 26.17
N GLY A 231 -2.29 0.90 26.28
CA GLY A 231 -1.07 0.40 25.66
C GLY A 231 -1.10 0.40 24.13
N SER A 232 -2.28 0.47 23.50
CA SER A 232 -2.40 0.70 22.05
C SER A 232 -1.91 2.08 21.64
N SER A 233 -2.11 3.12 22.47
CA SER A 233 -1.60 4.46 22.16
C SER A 233 -0.08 4.52 22.21
N LEU A 234 0.55 3.76 23.12
CA LEU A 234 2.02 3.67 23.18
C LEU A 234 2.58 2.86 22.00
N GLU A 235 1.90 1.81 21.54
CA GLU A 235 2.31 1.07 20.34
C GLU A 235 2.16 1.93 19.07
N ASP A 236 1.04 2.64 18.88
CA ASP A 236 0.88 3.61 17.77
C ASP A 236 1.82 4.81 17.88
N VAL A 237 2.17 5.30 19.09
CA VAL A 237 3.18 6.36 19.27
C VAL A 237 4.59 5.86 18.96
N VAL A 238 4.95 4.64 19.37
CA VAL A 238 6.23 4.01 19.02
C VAL A 238 6.31 3.75 17.51
N GLU A 239 5.24 3.31 16.86
CA GLU A 239 5.20 3.15 15.40
C GLU A 239 5.26 4.51 14.68
N LYS A 240 4.52 5.54 15.13
CA LYS A 240 4.62 6.92 14.62
C LYS A 240 6.04 7.50 14.81
N GLN A 241 6.74 7.19 15.90
CA GLN A 241 8.14 7.59 16.10
C GLN A 241 9.11 6.80 15.21
N ALA A 242 8.90 5.50 15.01
CA ALA A 242 9.71 4.69 14.09
C ALA A 242 9.60 5.20 12.64
N ASP A 243 8.39 5.50 12.17
CA ASP A 243 8.14 6.08 10.85
C ASP A 243 8.81 7.48 10.71
N LEU A 244 8.80 8.29 11.77
CA LEU A 244 9.48 9.60 11.78
C LEU A 244 11.01 9.44 11.70
N ILE A 245 11.58 8.48 12.42
CA ILE A 245 13.02 8.17 12.39
C ILE A 245 13.44 7.69 10.99
N ASP A 246 12.69 6.77 10.38
CA ASP A 246 12.98 6.30 9.02
C ASP A 246 12.80 7.40 7.97
N TYR A 247 11.80 8.27 8.12
CA TYR A 247 11.65 9.47 7.29
C TYR A 247 12.84 10.42 7.42
N LEU A 248 13.26 10.76 8.64
CA LEU A 248 14.41 11.65 8.90
C LEU A 248 15.73 11.04 8.40
N LYS A 249 15.89 9.73 8.53
CA LYS A 249 17.06 8.97 8.02
C LYS A 249 17.09 8.97 6.49
N GLN A 250 15.94 8.75 5.85
CA GLN A 250 15.82 8.84 4.39
C GLN A 250 16.08 10.28 3.92
N HIS A 251 15.52 11.29 4.58
CA HIS A 251 15.73 12.71 4.27
C HIS A 251 17.21 13.10 4.38
N ASN A 252 17.87 12.75 5.48
CA ASN A 252 19.31 12.98 5.66
C ASN A 252 20.14 12.26 4.59
N SER A 253 19.80 11.02 4.21
CA SER A 253 20.53 10.31 3.15
C SER A 253 20.43 11.02 1.78
N VAL A 254 19.28 11.62 1.47
CA VAL A 254 19.06 12.39 0.24
C VAL A 254 19.79 13.74 0.31
N LEU A 255 19.75 14.42 1.46
CA LEU A 255 20.46 15.68 1.67
C LEU A 255 21.98 15.49 1.59
N SER A 256 22.53 14.47 2.25
CA SER A 256 23.96 14.11 2.16
C SER A 256 24.38 13.78 0.72
N ARG A 257 23.55 13.05 -0.05
CA ARG A 257 23.80 12.82 -1.48
C ARG A 257 23.81 14.11 -2.30
N ARG A 258 22.91 15.06 -2.02
CA ARG A 258 22.89 16.38 -2.69
C ARG A 258 24.12 17.21 -2.34
N ILE A 259 24.54 17.23 -1.07
CA ILE A 259 25.77 17.91 -0.65
C ILE A 259 26.98 17.29 -1.35
N LEU A 260 27.13 15.96 -1.33
CA LEU A 260 28.24 15.28 -2.01
C LEU A 260 28.28 15.52 -3.52
N THR A 261 27.12 15.64 -4.19
CA THR A 261 27.07 15.96 -5.63
C THR A 261 27.43 17.41 -5.91
N LEU A 262 27.00 18.36 -5.08
CA LEU A 262 27.38 19.77 -5.19
C LEU A 262 28.87 20.00 -4.89
N THR A 263 29.39 19.43 -3.80
CA THR A 263 30.82 19.48 -3.47
C THR A 263 31.67 18.79 -4.53
N GLY A 264 31.19 17.66 -5.08
CA GLY A 264 31.86 16.96 -6.19
C GLY A 264 31.84 17.72 -7.52
N GLN A 265 30.90 18.65 -7.72
CA GLN A 265 30.89 19.60 -8.84
C GLN A 265 31.83 20.78 -8.57
N GLN A 266 31.82 21.32 -7.34
CA GLN A 266 32.70 22.41 -6.89
C GLN A 266 34.19 22.04 -7.00
N ILE A 267 34.56 20.78 -6.71
CA ILE A 267 35.94 20.27 -6.80
C ILE A 267 36.38 20.03 -8.27
N ARG A 268 35.47 20.10 -9.23
CA ARG A 268 35.69 19.79 -10.65
C ARG A 268 35.66 21.02 -11.56
N ALA A 269 35.51 22.21 -10.97
CA ALA A 269 35.55 23.52 -11.60
C ALA A 269 36.82 24.26 -11.15
#